data_AF-A0A3R6GLB3-F1
#
_entry.id   AF-A0A3R6GLB3-F1
#
_cell.length_a   1.000
_cell.length_b   1.000
_cell.length_c   1.000
_cell.angle_alpha   90.00
_cell.angle_beta   90.00
_cell.angle_gamma   90.00
#
_symmetry.space_group_name_H-M   'P 1'
#
loop_
_entity.id
_entity.type
_entity.pdbx_description
1 polymer ?
#
loop_
_entity_poly.entity_id
_entity_poly.type
_entity_poly.pdbx_seq_one_letter_code
_entity_poly.pdbx_strand_id
1 'polypeptide(L)'
;MEFARQLQATVDPAIKDRDQRMYEAKEKALADGVVSRNAWEKAPLTASSDSGDVSQMMPMNLFTAVCWPVGVAPHTWQSCASAGSTIGQKGAFYAAKIIAATAYDLYTQPELRKEIQDEFDAQDREPYAPMYDGE
;
A
#
# COMPACT_ATOMS: atom_id res chain seq x y z
N MET A 1 13.64 -5.20 -16.18
CA MET A 1 12.54 -6.18 -16.16
C MET A 1 13.02 -7.61 -15.96
N GLU A 2 14.19 -8.01 -16.48
CA GLU A 2 14.73 -9.37 -16.32
C GLU A 2 14.88 -9.79 -14.85
N PHE A 3 15.51 -8.95 -14.02
CA PHE A 3 15.66 -9.22 -12.57
C PHE A 3 14.31 -9.48 -11.87
N ALA A 4 13.27 -8.71 -12.20
CA ALA A 4 11.93 -8.93 -11.64
C ALA A 4 11.36 -10.30 -12.01
N ARG A 5 11.56 -10.77 -13.25
CA ARG A 5 11.13 -12.10 -13.71
C ARG A 5 11.91 -13.21 -13.01
N GLN A 6 13.22 -13.03 -12.81
CA GLN A 6 14.06 -14.00 -12.10
C GLN A 6 13.58 -14.19 -10.66
N LEU A 7 13.28 -13.10 -9.94
CA LEU A 7 12.71 -13.18 -8.59
C LEU A 7 11.32 -13.82 -8.60
N GLN A 8 10.44 -13.43 -9.52
CA GLN A 8 9.10 -13.99 -9.63
C GLN A 8 9.10 -15.49 -9.98
N ALA A 9 10.09 -15.97 -10.73
CA ALA A 9 10.23 -17.39 -11.05
C ALA A 9 10.51 -18.28 -9.82
N THR A 10 10.91 -17.68 -8.70
CA THR A 10 11.12 -18.38 -7.41
C THR A 10 9.88 -18.40 -6.53
N VAL A 11 8.81 -17.72 -6.93
CA VAL A 11 7.53 -17.66 -6.20
C VAL A 11 6.68 -18.87 -6.56
N ASP A 12 5.95 -19.41 -5.58
CA ASP A 12 4.96 -20.46 -5.81
C ASP A 12 3.97 -20.06 -6.93
N PRO A 13 3.78 -20.89 -7.97
CA PRO A 13 2.89 -20.56 -9.08
C PRO A 13 1.46 -20.20 -8.66
N ALA A 14 0.90 -20.87 -7.65
CA ALA A 14 -0.45 -20.59 -7.17
C ALA A 14 -0.55 -19.21 -6.50
N ILE A 15 0.47 -18.80 -5.75
CA ILE A 15 0.56 -17.45 -5.16
C ILE A 15 0.68 -16.40 -6.25
N LYS A 16 1.59 -16.62 -7.20
CA LYS A 16 1.80 -15.74 -8.35
C LYS A 16 0.50 -15.55 -9.14
N ASP A 17 -0.20 -16.63 -9.48
CA ASP A 17 -1.42 -16.58 -10.29
C ASP A 17 -2.59 -15.91 -9.55
N ARG A 18 -2.67 -16.09 -8.23
CA ARG A 18 -3.63 -15.35 -7.39
C ARG A 18 -3.33 -13.86 -7.42
N ASP A 19 -2.09 -13.47 -7.16
CA ASP A 19 -1.70 -12.05 -7.05
C ASP A 19 -1.73 -11.34 -8.41
N GLN A 20 -1.40 -12.02 -9.52
CA GLN A 20 -1.56 -11.46 -10.86
C GLN A 20 -3.01 -11.15 -11.22
N ARG A 21 -3.96 -11.96 -10.74
CA ARG A 21 -5.40 -11.68 -10.88
C ARG A 21 -5.82 -10.51 -9.98
N MET A 22 -5.37 -10.49 -8.73
CA MET A 22 -5.69 -9.44 -7.76
C MET A 22 -5.22 -8.05 -8.22
N TYR A 23 -3.99 -7.95 -8.71
CA TYR A 23 -3.39 -6.68 -9.15
C TYR A 23 -3.61 -6.37 -10.64
N GLU A 24 -4.47 -7.14 -11.32
CA GLU A 24 -4.76 -7.02 -12.76
C GLU A 24 -3.49 -6.94 -13.64
N ALA A 25 -2.43 -7.65 -13.22
CA ALA A 25 -1.09 -7.49 -13.78
C ALA A 25 -0.91 -8.14 -15.16
N LYS A 26 -1.92 -8.83 -15.72
CA LYS A 26 -1.91 -9.45 -17.07
C LYS A 26 -0.58 -10.13 -17.41
N GLU A 27 -0.16 -11.07 -16.57
CA GLU A 27 1.09 -11.85 -16.69
C GLU A 27 2.40 -11.06 -16.51
N LYS A 28 2.35 -9.75 -16.24
CA LYS A 28 3.53 -8.93 -15.99
C LYS A 28 4.18 -9.32 -14.66
N ALA A 29 5.51 -9.15 -14.62
CA ALA A 29 6.29 -9.33 -13.41
C ALA A 29 6.12 -8.16 -12.42
N LEU A 30 5.81 -6.96 -12.91
CA LEU A 30 5.51 -5.78 -12.11
C LEU A 30 4.14 -5.26 -12.53
N ALA A 31 3.29 -4.91 -11.57
CA ALA A 31 2.07 -4.19 -11.85
C ALA A 31 2.41 -2.75 -12.29
N ASP A 32 1.71 -2.24 -13.29
CA ASP A 32 1.90 -0.90 -13.84
C ASP A 32 0.59 -0.12 -14.00
N GLY A 33 -0.49 -0.64 -13.43
CA GLY A 33 -1.79 0.02 -13.33
C GLY A 33 -2.06 0.58 -11.94
N VAL A 34 -3.13 1.36 -11.83
CA VAL A 34 -3.70 1.81 -10.55
C VAL A 34 -4.91 0.93 -10.27
N VAL A 35 -4.92 0.28 -9.12
CA VAL A 35 -6.07 -0.51 -8.66
C VAL A 35 -7.22 0.43 -8.28
N SER A 36 -8.45 -0.06 -8.37
CA SER A 36 -9.63 0.68 -7.88
C SER A 36 -9.45 1.10 -6.41
N ARG A 37 -9.97 2.28 -6.05
CA ARG A 37 -10.03 2.76 -4.65
C ARG A 37 -10.56 1.68 -3.70
N ASN A 38 -11.58 0.94 -4.14
CA ASN A 38 -12.26 -0.07 -3.33
C ASN A 38 -11.69 -1.48 -3.51
N ALA A 39 -10.44 -1.63 -3.99
CA ALA A 39 -9.80 -2.93 -4.12
C ALA A 39 -9.73 -3.71 -2.78
N TRP A 40 -9.74 -2.99 -1.65
CA TRP A 40 -9.76 -3.57 -0.31
C TRP A 40 -11.00 -4.44 -0.03
N GLU A 41 -12.14 -4.19 -0.69
CA GLU A 41 -13.35 -5.01 -0.54
C GLU A 41 -13.14 -6.44 -1.07
N LYS A 42 -12.29 -6.59 -2.09
CA LYS A 42 -11.99 -7.88 -2.73
C LYS A 42 -10.78 -8.56 -2.09
N ALA A 43 -9.84 -7.76 -1.59
CA ALA A 43 -8.59 -8.24 -1.03
C ALA A 43 -8.12 -7.28 0.07
N PRO A 44 -8.64 -7.43 1.30
CA PRO A 44 -8.25 -6.59 2.41
C PRO A 44 -6.78 -6.84 2.74
N LEU A 45 -6.04 -5.75 2.95
CA LEU A 45 -4.66 -5.86 3.44
C LEU A 45 -4.68 -6.19 4.93
N THR A 46 -4.30 -7.41 5.28
CA THR A 46 -4.06 -7.80 6.66
C THR A 46 -2.59 -7.54 7.01
N ALA A 47 -2.35 -6.56 7.89
CA ALA A 47 -1.02 -6.17 8.33
C ALA A 47 -1.04 -5.83 9.82
N SER A 48 0.15 -5.77 10.43
CA SER A 48 0.34 -5.30 11.80
C SER A 48 1.29 -4.10 11.73
N SER A 49 0.73 -2.90 11.90
CA SER A 49 1.45 -1.64 11.88
C SER A 49 0.83 -0.67 12.88
N ASP A 50 1.66 0.14 13.51
CA ASP A 50 1.32 1.31 14.34
C ASP A 50 0.34 2.29 13.67
N SER A 51 0.35 2.34 12.35
CA SER A 51 -0.59 3.13 11.55
C SER A 51 -2.05 2.77 11.86
N GLY A 52 -2.33 1.53 12.28
CA GLY A 52 -3.65 1.11 12.75
C GLY A 52 -4.12 1.92 13.96
N ASP A 53 -3.24 2.18 14.92
CA ASP A 53 -3.54 3.00 16.11
C ASP A 53 -3.77 4.47 15.73
N VAL A 54 -2.93 5.02 14.85
CA VAL A 54 -3.11 6.40 14.33
C VAL A 54 -4.45 6.56 13.63
N SER A 55 -4.89 5.56 12.87
CA SER A 55 -6.18 5.57 12.18
C SER A 55 -7.39 5.61 13.11
N GLN A 56 -7.20 5.30 14.41
CA GLN A 56 -8.21 5.45 15.45
C GLN A 56 -8.38 6.88 15.96
N MET A 57 -7.34 7.70 15.83
CA MET A 57 -7.31 9.05 16.40
C MET A 57 -7.51 10.17 15.37
N MET A 58 -7.14 9.93 14.11
CA MET A 58 -7.25 10.93 13.04
C MET A 58 -7.42 10.29 11.66
N PRO A 59 -7.92 11.04 10.66
CA PRO A 59 -8.00 10.56 9.29
C PRO A 59 -6.63 10.04 8.81
N MET A 60 -6.64 8.83 8.26
CA MET A 60 -5.44 8.09 7.89
C MET A 60 -5.66 7.40 6.55
N ASN A 61 -4.62 7.37 5.73
CA ASN A 61 -4.60 6.66 4.47
C ASN A 61 -3.39 5.74 4.41
N LEU A 62 -3.56 4.57 3.79
CA LEU A 62 -2.50 3.64 3.44
C LEU A 62 -2.61 3.31 1.95
N PHE A 63 -1.51 3.46 1.23
CA PHE A 63 -1.40 3.04 -0.17
C PHE A 63 -0.18 2.16 -0.37
N THR A 64 -0.19 1.38 -1.46
CA THR A 64 0.95 0.56 -1.86
C THR A 64 1.54 1.06 -3.18
N ALA A 65 2.85 0.95 -3.31
CA ALA A 65 3.58 1.21 -4.54
C ALA A 65 4.36 -0.05 -4.94
N VAL A 66 4.56 -0.24 -6.24
CA VAL A 66 5.23 -1.42 -6.77
C VAL A 66 6.73 -1.34 -6.50
N CYS A 67 7.14 -1.94 -5.40
CA CYS A 67 8.54 -2.09 -5.00
C CYS A 67 9.08 -3.50 -5.23
N TRP A 68 8.19 -4.49 -5.43
CA TRP A 68 8.51 -5.90 -5.59
C TRP A 68 7.77 -6.51 -6.79
N PRO A 69 8.28 -7.60 -7.39
CA PRO A 69 7.54 -8.38 -8.37
C PRO A 69 6.22 -8.95 -7.82
N VAL A 70 5.23 -9.11 -8.69
CA VAL A 70 3.92 -9.68 -8.34
C VAL A 70 4.10 -11.10 -7.80
N GLY A 71 3.47 -11.41 -6.66
CA GLY A 71 3.59 -12.68 -5.95
C GLY A 71 4.69 -12.71 -4.88
N VAL A 72 5.60 -11.73 -4.86
CA VAL A 72 6.61 -11.64 -3.79
C VAL A 72 5.94 -11.14 -2.51
N ALA A 73 5.91 -12.00 -1.50
CA ALA A 73 5.38 -11.67 -0.18
C ALA A 73 6.38 -10.82 0.64
N PRO A 74 5.89 -9.99 1.59
CA PRO A 74 6.74 -9.35 2.58
C PRO A 74 7.50 -10.39 3.41
N HIS A 75 8.61 -9.97 4.02
CA HIS A 75 9.46 -10.83 4.88
C HIS A 75 10.15 -12.00 4.16
N THR A 76 10.33 -11.88 2.85
CA THR A 76 11.05 -12.86 2.03
C THR A 76 12.39 -12.31 1.53
N TRP A 77 13.35 -13.19 1.19
CA TRP A 77 14.61 -12.74 0.61
C TRP A 77 14.39 -12.05 -0.74
N GLN A 78 13.36 -12.42 -1.50
CA GLN A 78 12.98 -11.76 -2.75
C GLN A 78 12.55 -10.31 -2.52
N SER A 79 11.80 -10.05 -1.44
CA SER A 79 11.40 -8.68 -1.06
C SER A 79 12.61 -7.83 -0.67
N CYS A 80 13.55 -8.40 0.10
CA CYS A 80 14.81 -7.77 0.46
C CYS A 80 15.66 -7.44 -0.79
N ALA A 81 15.85 -8.41 -1.68
CA ALA A 81 16.62 -8.24 -2.92
C ALA A 81 15.99 -7.19 -3.85
N SER A 82 14.64 -7.17 -3.93
CA SER A 82 13.91 -6.17 -4.69
C SER A 82 14.08 -4.77 -4.12
N ALA A 83 13.97 -4.61 -2.80
CA ALA A 83 14.10 -3.33 -2.10
C ALA A 83 15.49 -2.71 -2.28
N GLY A 84 16.55 -3.52 -2.24
CA GLY A 84 17.93 -3.10 -2.49
C GLY A 84 18.27 -2.82 -3.95
N SER A 85 17.34 -3.03 -4.89
CA SER A 85 17.55 -2.86 -6.33
C SER A 85 16.92 -1.59 -6.88
N THR A 86 17.13 -1.34 -8.17
CA THR A 86 16.45 -0.24 -8.89
C THR A 86 14.92 -0.37 -8.91
N ILE A 87 14.34 -1.55 -8.64
CA ILE A 87 12.89 -1.74 -8.54
C ILE A 87 12.39 -1.02 -7.28
N GLY A 88 12.97 -1.33 -6.12
CA GLY A 88 12.66 -0.67 -4.85
C GLY A 88 12.92 0.84 -4.89
N GLN A 89 14.04 1.27 -5.46
CA GLN A 89 14.35 2.70 -5.60
C GLN A 89 13.31 3.45 -6.43
N LYS A 90 12.91 2.92 -7.59
CA LYS A 90 11.90 3.54 -8.45
C LYS A 90 10.51 3.53 -7.80
N GLY A 91 10.16 2.44 -7.12
CA GLY A 91 8.93 2.34 -6.33
C GLY A 91 8.88 3.38 -5.20
N ALA A 92 10.00 3.56 -4.47
CA ALA A 92 10.12 4.57 -3.43
C ALA A 92 9.98 6.00 -3.97
N PHE A 93 10.63 6.33 -5.09
CA PHE A 93 10.46 7.64 -5.73
C PHE A 93 9.04 7.88 -6.22
N TYR A 94 8.37 6.85 -6.72
CA TYR A 94 6.96 6.94 -7.11
C TYR A 94 6.06 7.19 -5.89
N ALA A 95 6.26 6.45 -4.80
CA ALA A 95 5.54 6.66 -3.55
C ALA A 95 5.75 8.07 -2.97
N ALA A 96 6.99 8.58 -3.01
CA ALA A 96 7.30 9.93 -2.56
C ALA A 96 6.53 11.00 -3.35
N LYS A 97 6.38 10.83 -4.66
CA LYS A 97 5.58 11.74 -5.51
C LYS A 97 4.10 11.71 -5.13
N ILE A 98 3.55 10.53 -4.85
CA ILE A 98 2.16 10.39 -4.40
C ILE A 98 1.97 11.13 -3.08
N ILE A 99 2.83 10.89 -2.08
CA ILE A 99 2.75 11.56 -0.77
C ILE A 99 2.81 13.09 -0.94
N ALA A 100 3.73 13.58 -1.77
CA ALA A 100 3.87 15.01 -2.02
C ALA A 100 2.63 15.61 -2.72
N ALA A 101 2.07 14.91 -3.72
CA ALA A 101 0.86 15.35 -4.39
C ALA A 101 -0.36 15.32 -3.46
N THR A 102 -0.52 14.27 -2.64
CA THR A 102 -1.57 14.19 -1.63
C THR A 102 -1.45 15.33 -0.62
N ALA A 103 -0.26 15.63 -0.12
CA ALA A 103 -0.05 16.76 0.77
C ALA A 103 -0.41 18.09 0.08
N TYR A 104 0.01 18.29 -1.18
CA TYR A 104 -0.35 19.47 -1.95
C TYR A 104 -1.86 19.66 -2.07
N ASP A 105 -2.60 18.60 -2.44
CA ASP A 105 -4.06 18.64 -2.55
C ASP A 105 -4.68 18.96 -1.18
N LEU A 106 -4.24 18.29 -0.13
CA LEU A 106 -4.72 18.56 1.23
C LEU A 106 -4.45 20.00 1.66
N TYR A 107 -3.34 20.64 1.29
CA TYR A 107 -3.09 22.03 1.65
C TYR A 107 -3.85 23.05 0.79
N THR A 108 -4.10 22.73 -0.49
CA THR A 108 -4.66 23.68 -1.46
C THR A 108 -6.16 23.57 -1.68
N GLN A 109 -6.77 22.45 -1.29
CA GLN A 109 -8.20 22.15 -1.48
C GLN A 109 -8.89 21.95 -0.11
N PRO A 110 -9.30 23.02 0.58
CA PRO A 110 -9.87 22.95 1.92
C PRO A 110 -11.15 22.11 2.02
N GLU A 111 -11.93 22.04 0.96
CA GLU A 111 -13.14 21.22 0.84
C GLU A 111 -12.84 19.73 0.97
N LEU A 112 -11.72 19.24 0.41
CA LEU A 112 -11.32 17.83 0.56
C LEU A 112 -11.01 17.50 2.02
N ARG A 113 -10.35 18.41 2.75
CA ARG A 113 -10.07 18.21 4.18
C ARG A 113 -11.35 18.12 5.00
N LYS A 114 -12.35 18.95 4.65
CA LYS A 114 -13.65 18.91 5.31
C LYS A 114 -14.36 17.58 5.03
N GLU A 115 -14.40 17.13 3.78
CA GLU A 115 -15.03 15.86 3.40
C GLU A 115 -14.38 14.67 4.12
N ILE A 116 -13.04 14.63 4.17
CA ILE A 116 -12.28 13.59 4.87
C ILE A 116 -12.58 13.59 6.37
N GLN A 117 -12.66 14.77 7.00
CA GLN A 117 -12.97 14.86 8.43
C GLN A 117 -14.40 14.45 8.72
N ASP A 118 -15.36 14.91 7.90
CA ASP A 118 -16.77 14.54 8.04
C ASP A 118 -16.95 13.01 7.86
N GLU A 119 -16.25 12.37 6.91
CA GLU A 119 -16.25 10.90 6.74
C GLU A 119 -15.69 10.19 7.97
N PHE A 120 -14.59 10.68 8.54
CA PHE A 120 -13.97 10.11 9.73
C PHE A 120 -14.87 10.22 10.98
N ASP A 121 -15.48 11.38 11.19
CA ASP A 121 -16.34 11.67 12.34
C ASP A 121 -17.69 10.93 12.27
N ALA A 122 -18.13 10.56 11.07
CA ALA A 122 -19.38 9.83 10.86
C ALA A 122 -19.27 8.32 11.11
N GLN A 123 -18.06 7.78 11.31
CA GLN A 123 -17.88 6.35 11.57
C GLN A 123 -18.40 5.98 12.97
N ASP A 124 -19.17 4.89 13.05
CA ASP A 124 -19.54 4.28 14.32
C ASP A 124 -18.35 3.45 14.83
N ARG A 125 -17.67 3.95 15.86
CA ARG A 125 -16.39 3.41 16.34
C ARG A 125 -16.45 3.17 17.83
N GLU A 126 -15.88 2.04 18.24
CA GLU A 126 -15.63 1.79 19.65
C GLU A 126 -14.62 2.82 20.19
N PRO A 127 -14.77 3.29 21.44
CA PRO A 127 -13.77 4.14 22.08
C PRO A 127 -12.39 3.49 22.03
N TYR A 128 -11.43 4.18 21.43
CA TYR A 128 -10.06 3.70 21.34
C TYR A 128 -9.19 4.36 22.42
N ALA A 129 -8.45 3.55 23.15
CA ALA A 129 -7.40 3.96 24.06
C ALA A 129 -6.08 3.33 23.61
N PRO A 130 -5.01 4.11 23.35
CA PRO A 130 -3.69 3.56 23.07
C PRO A 130 -3.24 2.61 24.18
N MET A 131 -2.49 1.57 23.81
CA MET A 131 -1.96 0.61 24.79
C MET A 131 -0.93 1.24 25.75
N TYR A 132 -0.23 2.27 25.28
CA TYR A 132 0.76 3.00 26.06
C TYR A 132 0.32 4.45 26.21
N ASP A 133 0.32 4.94 27.46
CA ASP A 133 0.27 6.36 27.73
C ASP A 133 1.63 6.96 27.30
N GLY A 134 1.63 8.03 26.52
CA GLY A 134 2.86 8.74 26.16
C GLY A 134 3.53 9.28 27.43
N GLU A 135 4.81 8.94 27.65
CA GLU A 135 5.63 9.51 28.72
C GLU A 135 5.86 11.02 28.54
#